data_AF-A0A3B0FT93-F1
#
_entry.id   AF-A0A3B0FT93-F1
#
_cell.length_a   1.000
_cell.length_b   1.000
_cell.length_c   1.000
_cell.angle_alpha   90.00
_cell.angle_beta   90.00
_cell.angle_gamma   90.00
#
_symmetry.space_group_name_H-M   'P 1'
#
loop_
_entity.id
_entity.type
_entity.pdbx_description
1 polymer ?
#
loop_
_entity_poly.entity_id
_entity_poly.type
_entity_poly.pdbx_seq_one_letter_code
_entity_poly.pdbx_strand_id
1 'polypeptide(L)' 'MIPTEPADDSNAPAQPLLSVVKGQPTAEELAALTADVLSLGGAEPARADKPSVRHWVRRQQLRLDPTPGPGAWKRSRG' A
#
# COMPACT_ATOMS: atom_id res chain seq x y z
N MET A 1 27.13 29.92 -30.67
CA MET A 1 25.86 30.03 -29.93
C MET A 1 25.47 28.60 -29.56
N ILE A 2 25.86 28.14 -28.37
CA ILE A 2 25.58 26.77 -27.92
C ILE A 2 24.13 26.75 -27.43
N PRO A 3 23.25 25.85 -27.93
CA PRO A 3 21.93 25.69 -27.35
C PRO A 3 22.08 25.14 -25.93
N THR A 4 21.67 25.91 -24.93
CA THR A 4 21.44 25.41 -23.57
C THR A 4 20.26 24.45 -23.63
N GLU A 5 20.52 23.16 -23.38
CA GLU A 5 19.44 22.20 -23.10
C GLU A 5 18.62 22.70 -21.90
N PRO A 6 17.29 22.58 -21.94
CA PRO A 6 16.48 22.85 -20.76
C PRO A 6 16.94 21.89 -19.66
N ALA A 7 17.23 22.42 -18.48
CA ALA A 7 17.49 21.60 -17.31
C ALA A 7 16.30 20.64 -17.14
N ASP A 8 16.58 19.35 -17.07
CA ASP A 8 15.59 18.30 -16.86
C ASP A 8 15.02 18.47 -15.44
N ASP A 9 13.96 19.30 -15.32
CA ASP A 9 13.20 19.52 -14.08
C ASP A 9 12.51 18.21 -13.60
N SER A 10 12.56 17.13 -14.40
CA SER A 10 12.13 15.78 -14.04
C SER A 10 12.97 15.17 -12.90
N ASN A 11 14.14 15.73 -12.59
CA ASN A 11 15.02 15.26 -11.52
C ASN A 11 14.67 15.84 -10.14
N ALA A 12 13.64 16.69 -10.02
CA ALA A 12 13.12 17.04 -8.71
C ALA A 12 12.46 15.78 -8.12
N PRO A 13 12.89 15.30 -6.93
CA PRO A 13 12.34 14.07 -6.37
C PRO A 13 10.84 14.29 -6.08
N ALA A 14 10.00 13.67 -6.90
CA ALA A 14 8.57 13.61 -6.65
C ALA A 14 8.33 12.99 -5.27
N GLN A 15 7.32 13.46 -4.56
CA GLN A 15 6.98 12.88 -3.26
C GLN A 15 6.68 11.37 -3.46
N PRO A 16 7.40 10.49 -2.75
CA PRO A 16 7.26 9.05 -2.99
C PRO A 16 5.87 8.57 -2.55
N LEU A 17 5.24 7.72 -3.37
CA LEU A 17 3.90 7.17 -3.11
C LEU A 17 3.88 6.28 -1.86
N LEU A 18 4.99 5.60 -1.55
CA LEU A 18 5.15 4.66 -0.46
C LEU A 18 6.43 5.00 0.33
N SER A 19 6.45 4.68 1.63
CA SER A 19 7.63 4.85 2.50
C SER A 19 7.89 3.62 3.35
N VAL A 20 9.18 3.33 3.60
CA VAL A 20 9.61 2.23 4.46
C VAL A 20 9.58 2.70 5.91
N VAL A 21 8.71 2.10 6.72
CA VAL A 21 8.55 2.44 8.14
C VAL A 21 9.45 1.63 9.07
N LYS A 22 9.98 0.49 8.61
CA LYS A 22 10.84 -0.41 9.38
C LYS A 22 11.75 -1.23 8.45
N GLY A 23 13.01 -1.41 8.83
CA GLY A 23 14.01 -2.18 8.08
C GLY A 23 14.78 -1.36 7.05
N GLN A 24 15.66 -2.03 6.30
CA GLN A 24 16.46 -1.47 5.21
C GLN A 24 16.45 -2.47 4.04
N PRO A 25 15.39 -2.48 3.21
CA PRO A 25 15.27 -3.41 2.09
C PRO A 25 16.26 -3.08 0.98
N THR A 26 16.60 -4.08 0.17
CA THR A 26 17.41 -3.84 -1.03
C THR A 26 16.58 -3.18 -2.13
N ALA A 27 17.27 -2.64 -3.14
CA ALA A 27 16.60 -2.04 -4.29
C ALA A 27 15.78 -3.07 -5.08
N GLU A 28 16.29 -4.30 -5.19
CA GLU A 28 15.62 -5.41 -5.85
C GLU A 28 14.33 -5.81 -5.13
N GLU A 29 14.34 -5.83 -3.79
CA GLU A 29 13.16 -6.14 -2.98
C GLU A 29 12.07 -5.07 -3.13
N LEU A 30 12.46 -3.78 -3.15
CA LEU A 30 11.53 -2.67 -3.40
C LEU A 30 10.93 -2.73 -4.81
N ALA A 31 11.75 -3.06 -5.81
CA ALA A 31 11.30 -3.21 -7.19
C ALA A 31 10.28 -4.35 -7.33
N ALA A 32 10.58 -5.51 -6.73
CA ALA A 32 9.69 -6.66 -6.73
C ALA A 32 8.34 -6.37 -6.06
N LEU A 33 8.35 -5.74 -4.87
CA LEU A 33 7.13 -5.39 -4.15
C LEU A 33 6.27 -4.38 -4.91
N THR A 34 6.90 -3.39 -5.57
CA THR A 34 6.17 -2.40 -6.36
C THR A 34 5.50 -3.05 -7.57
N ALA A 35 6.19 -3.95 -8.26
CA ALA A 35 5.62 -4.72 -9.37
C ALA A 35 4.38 -5.53 -8.94
N ASP A 36 4.42 -6.13 -7.75
CA ASP A 36 3.29 -6.90 -7.20
C ASP A 36 2.07 -6.01 -6.88
N VAL A 37 2.27 -4.87 -6.20
CA VAL A 37 1.19 -3.91 -5.92
C VAL A 37 0.53 -3.39 -7.19
N LEU A 38 1.32 -3.10 -8.23
CA LEU A 38 0.80 -2.67 -9.53
C LEU A 38 -0.02 -3.77 -10.22
N SER A 39 0.37 -5.04 -10.05
CA SER A 39 -0.38 -6.19 -10.57
C SER A 39 -1.78 -6.30 -9.95
N LEU A 40 -1.92 -5.97 -8.66
CA LEU A 40 -3.20 -5.99 -7.94
C LEU A 40 -4.14 -4.83 -8.29
N GLY A 41 -3.63 -3.73 -8.84
CA GLY A 41 -4.40 -2.51 -9.15
C GLY A 41 -5.24 -2.57 -10.43
N GLY A 42 -5.27 -3.69 -11.13
CA GLY A 42 -6.12 -3.89 -12.32
C GLY A 42 -7.62 -3.86 -11.99
N ALA A 43 -8.45 -3.43 -12.94
CA ALA A 43 -9.89 -3.29 -12.76
C ALA A 43 -10.56 -4.63 -12.36
N GLU A 44 -11.01 -4.72 -11.10
CA GLU A 44 -11.85 -5.81 -10.61
C GLU A 44 -13.24 -5.76 -11.28
N PRO A 45 -13.76 -6.88 -11.83
CA PRO A 45 -15.15 -6.93 -12.29
C PRO A 45 -16.12 -6.73 -11.11
N ALA A 46 -17.17 -5.94 -11.32
CA ALA A 46 -18.12 -5.55 -10.27
C ALA A 46 -18.74 -6.76 -9.54
N ARG A 47 -18.58 -6.81 -8.21
CA ARG A 47 -19.10 -7.86 -7.33
C ARG A 47 -20.30 -7.36 -6.53
N ALA A 48 -21.38 -8.14 -6.47
CA ALA A 48 -22.63 -7.75 -5.82
C ALA A 48 -22.54 -7.62 -4.28
N ASP A 49 -23.20 -6.60 -3.72
CA ASP A 49 -23.18 -6.20 -2.30
C ASP A 49 -23.99 -7.14 -1.36
N LYS A 50 -23.45 -7.39 -0.16
CA LYS A 50 -24.15 -8.02 0.98
C LYS A 50 -23.99 -7.17 2.25
N PRO A 51 -24.97 -7.11 3.18
CA PRO A 51 -24.95 -6.16 4.28
C PRO A 51 -23.93 -6.52 5.36
N SER A 52 -23.24 -5.49 5.86
CA SER A 52 -22.21 -5.57 6.90
C SER A 52 -22.82 -5.66 8.30
N VAL A 53 -23.05 -6.88 8.79
CA VAL A 53 -22.98 -7.11 10.24
C VAL A 53 -21.55 -6.75 10.63
N ARG A 54 -21.32 -5.84 11.58
CA ARG A 54 -19.96 -5.42 11.98
C ARG A 54 -19.21 -6.59 12.65
N HIS A 55 -18.73 -7.52 11.83
CA HIS A 55 -18.06 -8.79 12.15
C HIS A 55 -16.88 -8.60 13.12
N TRP A 56 -16.24 -7.45 13.05
CA TRP A 56 -15.08 -7.10 13.88
C TRP A 56 -15.39 -7.08 15.40
N VAL A 57 -16.52 -6.53 15.85
CA VAL A 57 -16.86 -6.46 17.30
C VAL A 57 -17.14 -7.85 17.86
N ARG A 58 -17.89 -8.66 17.09
CA ARG A 58 -18.14 -10.06 17.41
C ARG A 58 -16.83 -10.87 17.46
N ARG A 59 -15.90 -10.61 16.53
CA ARG A 59 -14.57 -11.24 16.56
C ARG A 59 -13.78 -10.91 17.81
N GLN A 60 -13.79 -9.65 18.24
CA GLN A 60 -13.00 -9.24 19.40
C GLN A 60 -13.51 -9.88 20.71
N GLN A 61 -14.83 -10.01 20.91
CA GLN A 61 -15.42 -10.70 22.07
C GLN A 61 -15.13 -12.21 22.07
N LEU A 62 -15.06 -12.80 20.87
CA LEU A 62 -14.68 -14.19 20.66
C LEU A 62 -13.16 -14.40 20.65
N ARG A 63 -12.35 -13.36 20.86
CA ARG A 63 -10.87 -13.38 20.76
C ARG A 63 -10.37 -13.95 19.42
N LEU A 64 -11.15 -13.71 18.37
CA LEU A 64 -10.76 -14.03 17.01
C LEU A 64 -9.79 -12.96 16.51
N ASP A 65 -8.88 -13.36 15.63
CA ASP A 65 -7.84 -12.50 15.12
C ASP A 65 -8.39 -11.25 14.39
N PRO A 66 -7.61 -10.15 14.31
CA PRO A 66 -8.08 -8.85 13.81
C PRO A 66 -8.66 -8.90 12.41
N THR A 67 -9.64 -8.03 12.17
CA THR A 67 -10.23 -7.86 10.83
C THR A 67 -9.32 -6.98 9.97
N PRO A 68 -8.94 -7.42 8.75
CA PRO A 68 -8.04 -6.65 7.89
C PRO A 68 -8.61 -5.28 7.50
N GLY A 69 -7.77 -4.24 7.48
CA GLY A 69 -8.13 -2.89 7.07
C GLY A 69 -7.16 -1.80 7.54
N PRO A 70 -7.25 -0.56 6.99
CA PRO A 70 -6.35 0.54 7.35
C PRO A 70 -6.36 0.82 8.87
N GLY A 71 -5.17 0.79 9.49
CA GLY A 71 -5.02 0.97 10.94
C GLY A 71 -5.40 -0.25 11.79
N ALA A 72 -5.87 -1.36 11.22
CA ALA A 72 -6.09 -2.62 11.96
C ALA A 72 -4.78 -3.17 12.56
N TRP A 73 -3.65 -2.95 11.87
CA TRP A 73 -2.29 -3.28 12.32
C TRP A 73 -1.86 -2.56 13.59
N LYS A 74 -2.46 -1.42 13.96
CA LYS A 74 -2.18 -0.76 15.25
C LYS A 74 -2.73 -1.56 16.44
N ARG A 75 -3.67 -2.45 16.17
CA ARG A 75 -4.34 -3.31 17.16
C ARG A 75 -3.85 -4.76 17.09
N SER A 76 -2.99 -5.11 16.12
CA SER A 76 -2.23 -6.36 16.21
C SER A 76 -1.18 -6.19 17.30
N ARG A 77 -1.18 -7.10 18.27
CA ARG A 77 0.01 -7.29 19.09
C ARG A 77 1.03 -7.94 18.16
N GLY A 78 2.16 -7.25 17.92
CA GLY A 78 3.17 -7.65 16.94
C GLY A 78 3.72 -9.05 17.14
#